data_AF-A0A399XXH3-F1
#
_entry.id   AF-A0A399XXH3-F1
#
_cell.length_a   1.000
_cell.length_b   1.000
_cell.length_c   1.000
_cell.angle_alpha   90.00
_cell.angle_beta   90.00
_cell.angle_gamma   90.00
#
_symmetry.space_group_name_H-M   'P 1'
#
loop_
_entity.id
_entity.type
_entity.pdbx_description
1 polymer ?
#
loop_
_entity_poly.entity_id
_entity_poly.type
_entity_poly.pdbx_seq_one_letter_code
_entity_poly.pdbx_strand_id
1 'polypeptide(L)'
;HVRDVAGLGAAEAGVAEVERRLRQDPFAAPDREDLARLRLGPAELAAAARLGRLVRITDDIVLLPDGPARAMRELAALPQPFTLSAARQALGTTRRVAVPLLEHLDGRGWTRRVDGQLRQVVR
;
A
#
# COMPACT_ATOMS: atom_id res chain seq x y z
N HIS A 1 -6.85 6.73 -32.53
CA HIS A 1 -7.17 6.02 -31.28
C HIS A 1 -7.98 6.93 -30.39
N VAL A 2 -9.25 6.60 -30.17
CA VAL A 2 -10.11 7.31 -29.23
C VAL A 2 -9.57 7.06 -27.83
N ARG A 3 -9.11 8.13 -27.16
CA ARG A 3 -8.87 8.12 -25.72
C ARG A 3 -10.23 7.98 -25.07
N ASP A 4 -10.50 6.82 -24.47
CA ASP A 4 -11.69 6.64 -23.66
C ASP A 4 -11.49 7.44 -22.36
N VAL A 5 -12.34 8.44 -22.15
CA VAL A 5 -12.22 9.44 -21.10
C VAL A 5 -13.11 9.00 -19.94
N ALA A 6 -12.49 8.81 -18.77
CA ALA A 6 -13.09 8.60 -17.43
C ALA A 6 -13.20 7.16 -16.88
N GLY A 7 -12.53 6.16 -17.46
CA GLY A 7 -12.43 4.82 -16.88
C GLY A 7 -10.99 4.29 -16.78
N LEU A 8 -10.84 3.07 -16.26
CA LEU A 8 -9.57 2.34 -16.30
C LEU A 8 -9.33 1.64 -17.66
N GLY A 9 -10.31 1.63 -18.56
CA GLY A 9 -10.19 0.99 -19.87
C GLY A 9 -9.71 -0.46 -19.76
N ALA A 10 -8.67 -0.81 -20.52
CA ALA A 10 -8.08 -2.15 -20.47
C ALA A 10 -7.49 -2.54 -19.10
N ALA A 11 -7.20 -1.57 -18.22
CA ALA A 11 -6.65 -1.81 -16.89
C ALA A 11 -7.71 -2.24 -15.85
N GLU A 12 -9.00 -2.09 -16.17
CA GLU A 12 -10.11 -2.34 -15.24
C GLU A 12 -10.04 -3.76 -14.64
N ALA A 13 -9.88 -4.78 -15.49
CA ALA A 13 -9.80 -6.17 -15.04
C ALA A 13 -8.56 -6.43 -14.17
N GLY A 14 -7.42 -5.84 -14.52
CA GLY A 14 -6.19 -5.95 -13.73
C GLY A 14 -6.35 -5.32 -12.34
N VAL A 15 -6.91 -4.11 -12.28
CA VAL A 15 -7.15 -3.40 -11.01
C VAL A 15 -8.15 -4.15 -10.14
N ALA A 16 -9.25 -4.66 -10.71
CA ALA A 16 -10.24 -5.45 -9.98
C ALA A 16 -9.62 -6.72 -9.37
N GLU A 17 -8.71 -7.37 -10.08
CA GLU A 17 -7.97 -8.54 -9.55
C GLU A 17 -7.02 -8.15 -8.41
N VAL A 18 -6.31 -7.01 -8.51
CA VAL A 18 -5.49 -6.48 -7.41
C VAL A 18 -6.36 -6.20 -6.18
N GLU A 19 -7.50 -5.54 -6.35
CA GLU A 19 -8.43 -5.27 -5.25
C GLU A 19 -8.97 -6.56 -4.62
N ARG A 20 -9.29 -7.57 -5.43
CA ARG A 20 -9.74 -8.87 -4.94
C ARG A 20 -8.67 -9.53 -4.07
N ARG A 21 -7.41 -9.52 -4.50
CA ARG A 21 -6.28 -10.05 -3.72
C ARG A 21 -6.08 -9.28 -2.43
N LEU A 22 -6.05 -7.94 -2.49
CA LEU A 22 -5.83 -7.10 -1.33
C LEU A 22 -7.00 -7.09 -0.33
N ARG A 23 -8.21 -7.44 -0.76
CA ARG A 23 -9.31 -7.69 0.19
C ARG A 23 -9.09 -8.94 1.04
N GLN A 24 -8.36 -9.92 0.52
CA GLN A 24 -8.01 -11.16 1.23
C GLN A 24 -6.78 -10.97 2.11
N ASP A 25 -5.74 -10.33 1.56
CA ASP A 25 -4.52 -9.99 2.28
C ASP A 25 -4.17 -8.51 2.04
N PRO A 26 -4.58 -7.60 2.96
CA PRO A 26 -4.46 -6.15 2.79
C PRO A 26 -3.05 -5.61 2.61
N PHE A 27 -2.03 -6.37 3.01
CA PHE A 27 -0.64 -5.92 2.99
C PHE A 27 0.26 -6.81 2.11
N ALA A 28 -0.30 -7.80 1.41
CA ALA A 28 0.37 -8.51 0.33
C ALA A 28 0.24 -7.74 -1.00
N ALA A 29 0.90 -6.59 -1.08
CA ALA A 29 1.00 -5.84 -2.32
C ALA A 29 1.59 -6.71 -3.44
N PRO A 30 0.96 -6.76 -4.64
CA PRO A 30 1.51 -7.45 -5.80
C PRO A 30 2.96 -7.03 -6.07
N ASP A 31 3.77 -7.94 -6.61
CA ASP A 31 5.10 -7.58 -7.09
C ASP A 31 5.07 -7.07 -8.54
N ARG A 32 6.25 -6.74 -9.09
CA ARG A 32 6.34 -6.22 -10.45
C ARG A 32 5.93 -7.23 -11.52
N GLU A 33 6.20 -8.52 -11.27
CA GLU A 33 5.83 -9.58 -12.20
C GLU A 33 4.31 -9.80 -12.19
N ASP A 34 3.69 -9.80 -11.00
CA ASP A 34 2.24 -9.80 -10.85
C ASP A 34 1.58 -8.66 -11.62
N LEU A 35 2.06 -7.43 -11.41
CA LEU A 35 1.53 -6.24 -12.07
C LEU A 35 1.71 -6.31 -13.59
N ALA A 36 2.86 -6.78 -14.07
CA ALA A 36 3.12 -6.98 -15.49
C ALA A 36 2.17 -8.01 -16.11
N ARG A 37 1.92 -9.15 -15.44
CA ARG A 37 0.95 -10.17 -15.87
C ARG A 37 -0.48 -9.61 -15.95
N LEU A 38 -0.82 -8.68 -15.05
CA LEU A 38 -2.10 -7.96 -15.05
C LEU A 38 -2.12 -6.76 -16.02
N ARG A 39 -1.04 -6.51 -16.76
CA ARG A 39 -0.86 -5.36 -17.67
C ARG A 39 -1.05 -4.01 -16.96
N LEU A 40 -0.63 -3.92 -15.70
CA LEU A 40 -0.68 -2.72 -14.89
C LEU A 40 0.70 -2.06 -14.84
N GLY A 41 0.88 -1.02 -15.65
CA GLY A 41 2.05 -0.14 -15.60
C GLY A 41 1.83 1.08 -14.70
N PRO A 42 2.83 1.98 -14.63
CA PRO A 42 2.75 3.19 -13.81
C PRO A 42 1.55 4.10 -14.17
N ALA A 43 1.20 4.19 -15.45
CA ALA A 43 0.07 5.01 -15.91
C ALA A 43 -1.27 4.45 -15.44
N GLU A 44 -1.45 3.12 -15.52
CA GLU A 44 -2.66 2.42 -15.09
C GLU A 44 -2.82 2.51 -13.57
N LEU A 45 -1.74 2.31 -12.81
CA LEU A 45 -1.76 2.46 -11.36
C LEU A 45 -2.02 3.90 -10.92
N ALA A 46 -1.46 4.89 -11.64
CA ALA A 46 -1.76 6.30 -11.39
C ALA A 46 -3.22 6.64 -11.69
N ALA A 47 -3.80 6.08 -12.76
CA ALA A 47 -5.21 6.24 -13.08
C ALA A 47 -6.11 5.62 -12.00
N ALA A 48 -5.79 4.41 -11.53
CA ALA A 48 -6.51 3.75 -10.44
C ALA A 48 -6.44 4.53 -9.13
N ALA A 49 -5.27 5.11 -8.82
CA ALA A 49 -5.10 5.96 -7.65
C ALA A 49 -5.89 7.27 -7.75
N ARG A 50 -5.89 7.91 -8.93
CA ARG A 50 -6.69 9.12 -9.18
C ARG A 50 -8.20 8.86 -9.06
N LEU A 51 -8.64 7.65 -9.42
CA LEU A 51 -10.02 7.20 -9.26
C LEU A 51 -10.34 6.71 -7.82
N GLY A 52 -9.38 6.76 -6.90
CA GLY A 52 -9.57 6.37 -5.51
C GLY A 52 -9.76 4.86 -5.29
N ARG A 53 -9.39 4.02 -6.26
CA ARG A 53 -9.51 2.56 -6.17
C ARG A 53 -8.33 1.89 -5.49
N LEU A 54 -7.16 2.50 -5.62
CA LEU A 54 -5.92 2.07 -4.99
C LEU A 54 -5.23 3.28 -4.36
N VAL A 55 -4.34 3.04 -3.41
CA VAL A 55 -3.37 4.03 -2.97
C VAL A 55 -1.98 3.57 -3.37
N ARG A 56 -1.20 4.47 -3.97
CA ARG A 56 0.21 4.24 -4.28
C ARG A 56 1.03 4.60 -3.05
N ILE A 57 1.76 3.61 -2.52
CA ILE A 57 2.74 3.79 -1.46
C ILE A 57 4.09 4.18 -2.08
N THR A 58 4.45 3.48 -3.16
CA THR A 58 5.56 3.80 -4.07
C THR A 58 5.10 3.62 -5.51
N ASP A 59 6.02 3.72 -6.47
CA ASP A 59 5.67 3.51 -7.87
C ASP A 59 5.15 2.09 -8.18
N ASP A 60 5.60 1.09 -7.42
CA ASP A 60 5.35 -0.34 -7.61
C ASP A 60 4.67 -1.03 -6.42
N ILE A 61 4.33 -0.28 -5.36
CA ILE A 61 3.60 -0.81 -4.20
C ILE A 61 2.27 -0.08 -4.11
N VAL A 62 1.21 -0.84 -4.30
CA VAL A 62 -0.18 -0.36 -4.17
C VAL A 62 -0.90 -1.15 -3.10
N LEU A 63 -1.76 -0.45 -2.37
CA LEU A 63 -2.69 -1.01 -1.39
C LEU A 63 -4.11 -0.57 -1.72
N LEU A 64 -5.10 -1.12 -1.02
CA LEU A 64 -6.46 -0.55 -1.03
C LEU A 64 -6.47 0.84 -0.39
N PRO A 65 -7.45 1.70 -0.71
CA PRO A 65 -7.50 3.09 -0.23
C PRO A 65 -7.53 3.20 1.30
N ASP A 66 -8.12 2.22 1.97
CA ASP A 66 -8.19 2.11 3.42
C ASP A 66 -6.95 1.43 4.04
N GLY A 67 -6.04 0.89 3.22
CA GLY A 67 -4.82 0.19 3.64
C GLY A 67 -3.99 0.94 4.68
N PRO A 68 -3.65 2.22 4.48
CA PRO A 68 -2.94 3.02 5.48
C PRO A 68 -3.67 3.11 6.83
N ALA A 69 -4.99 3.30 6.81
CA ALA A 69 -5.79 3.35 8.04
C ALA A 69 -5.88 1.97 8.71
N ARG A 70 -5.98 0.89 7.94
CA ARG A 70 -5.89 -0.49 8.46
C ARG A 70 -4.55 -0.72 9.14
N ALA A 71 -3.45 -0.30 8.51
CA ALA A 71 -2.11 -0.44 9.07
C ALA A 71 -1.99 0.29 10.42
N MET A 72 -2.52 1.51 10.52
CA MET A 72 -2.51 2.26 11.77
C MET A 72 -3.22 1.54 12.92
N ARG A 73 -4.34 0.84 12.64
CA ARG A 73 -5.04 0.07 13.68
C ARG A 73 -4.16 -1.05 14.25
N GLU A 74 -3.49 -1.80 13.38
CA GLU A 74 -2.58 -2.86 13.81
C GLU A 74 -1.36 -2.30 14.55
N LEU A 75 -0.75 -1.23 14.02
CA LEU A 75 0.43 -0.61 14.61
C LEU A 75 0.15 0.06 15.96
N ALA A 76 -1.05 0.62 16.15
CA ALA A 76 -1.46 1.22 17.43
C ALA A 76 -1.69 0.18 18.53
N ALA A 77 -1.98 -1.08 18.16
CA ALA A 77 -2.13 -2.18 19.10
C ALA A 77 -0.78 -2.74 19.59
N LEU A 78 0.32 -2.41 18.93
CA LEU A 78 1.66 -2.82 19.35
C LEU A 78 2.14 -2.04 20.59
N PRO A 79 3.00 -2.64 21.43
CA PRO A 79 3.81 -1.89 22.39
C PRO A 79 4.59 -0.77 21.68
N GLN A 80 4.54 0.45 22.24
CA GLN A 80 5.21 1.62 21.68
C GLN A 80 6.48 1.95 22.48
N PRO A 81 7.60 2.32 21.82
CA PRO A 81 7.80 2.27 20.37
C PRO A 81 7.98 0.81 19.86
N PHE A 82 7.71 0.60 18.57
CA PHE A 82 7.86 -0.69 17.90
C PHE A 82 9.04 -0.71 16.92
N THR A 83 9.58 -1.90 16.68
CA THR A 83 10.61 -2.16 15.67
C THR A 83 9.99 -2.42 14.29
N LEU A 84 10.79 -2.33 13.23
CA LEU A 84 10.37 -2.75 11.89
C LEU A 84 9.97 -4.24 11.83
N SER A 85 10.64 -5.11 12.59
CA SER A 85 10.30 -6.54 12.63
C SER A 85 8.92 -6.78 13.26
N ALA A 86 8.62 -6.09 14.36
CA ALA A 86 7.31 -6.16 15.00
C ALA A 86 6.19 -5.65 14.07
N ALA A 87 6.41 -4.52 13.41
CA ALA A 87 5.47 -3.99 12.42
C ALA A 87 5.22 -4.98 11.27
N ARG A 88 6.28 -5.58 10.73
CA ARG A 88 6.17 -6.61 9.67
C ARG A 88 5.32 -7.80 10.10
N GLN A 89 5.56 -8.30 11.31
CA GLN A 89 4.83 -9.45 11.87
C GLN A 89 3.36 -9.10 12.09
N ALA A 90 3.07 -7.94 12.68
CA ALA A 90 1.71 -7.47 12.92
C ALA A 90 0.92 -7.28 11.62
N LEU A 91 1.56 -6.71 10.60
CA LEU A 91 0.94 -6.48 9.29
C LEU A 91 0.99 -7.71 8.38
N GLY A 92 1.54 -8.85 8.84
CA GLY A 92 1.64 -10.06 8.02
C GLY A 92 2.39 -9.87 6.69
N THR A 93 3.33 -8.92 6.62
CA THR A 93 3.93 -8.50 5.34
C THR A 93 5.46 -8.60 5.32
N THR A 94 6.04 -8.27 4.17
CA THR A 94 7.48 -8.31 3.92
C THR A 94 8.15 -6.96 4.16
N ARG A 95 9.49 -6.93 4.20
CA ARG A 95 10.24 -5.67 4.35
C ARG A 95 10.03 -4.73 3.16
N ARG A 96 9.89 -5.30 1.96
CA ARG A 96 9.62 -4.57 0.72
C ARG A 96 8.38 -3.69 0.84
N VAL A 97 7.34 -4.17 1.53
CA VAL A 97 6.07 -3.45 1.71
C VAL A 97 6.05 -2.64 3.00
N ALA A 98 6.53 -3.21 4.11
CA ALA A 98 6.48 -2.56 5.42
C ALA A 98 7.30 -1.28 5.47
N VAL A 99 8.50 -1.24 4.85
CA VAL A 99 9.36 -0.04 4.91
C VAL A 99 8.69 1.14 4.21
N PRO A 100 8.27 1.04 2.94
CA PRO A 100 7.63 2.17 2.27
C PRO A 100 6.28 2.53 2.87
N LEU A 101 5.52 1.55 3.37
CA LEU A 101 4.28 1.84 4.09
C LEU A 101 4.54 2.68 5.35
N LEU A 102 5.51 2.30 6.17
CA LEU A 102 5.86 3.09 7.36
C LEU A 102 6.40 4.48 7.00
N GLU A 103 7.18 4.61 5.93
CA GLU A 103 7.65 5.91 5.44
C GLU A 103 6.50 6.80 4.93
N HIS A 104 5.51 6.19 4.28
CA HIS A 104 4.28 6.87 3.88
C HIS A 104 3.46 7.34 5.09
N LEU A 105 3.39 6.54 6.15
CA LEU A 105 2.73 6.91 7.41
C LEU A 105 3.53 7.99 8.18
N ASP A 106 4.86 7.94 8.13
CA ASP A 106 5.76 8.95 8.68
C ASP A 106 5.54 10.30 7.95
N GLY A 107 5.48 10.28 6.61
CA GLY A 107 5.21 11.47 5.80
C GLY A 107 3.81 12.07 5.99
N ARG A 108 2.85 11.28 6.47
CA ARG A 108 1.51 11.74 6.90
C ARG A 108 1.47 12.25 8.34
N GLY A 109 2.58 12.12 9.08
CA GLY A 109 2.65 12.46 10.50
C GLY A 109 1.86 11.51 11.41
N TRP A 110 1.48 10.33 10.93
CA TRP A 110 0.73 9.33 11.73
C TRP A 110 1.66 8.44 12.54
N THR A 111 2.88 8.24 12.06
CA THR A 111 3.99 7.64 12.79
C THR A 111 5.17 8.59 12.81
N ARG A 112 6.11 8.35 13.73
CA ARG A 112 7.40 9.03 13.71
C ARG A 112 8.52 8.07 14.09
N ARG A 113 9.68 8.25 13.48
CA ARG A 113 10.93 7.61 13.94
C ARG A 113 11.36 8.25 15.26
N VAL A 114 11.62 7.40 16.25
CA VAL A 114 12.18 7.81 17.55
C VAL A 114 13.71 7.80 17.46
N ASP A 115 14.25 6.78 16.81
CA ASP A 115 15.66 6.65 16.44
C ASP A 115 15.80 5.85 15.12
N GLY A 116 16.98 5.31 14.83
CA GLY A 116 17.25 4.52 13.61
C GLY A 116 16.49 3.19 13.52
N GLN A 117 16.03 2.62 14.64
CA GLN A 117 15.43 1.28 14.72
C GLN A 117 13.98 1.28 15.20
N LEU A 118 13.58 2.30 15.95
CA LEU A 118 12.30 2.39 16.63
C LEU A 118 11.38 3.46 16.02
N ARG A 119 10.09 3.12 15.93
CA ARG A 119 9.01 4.02 15.53
C ARG A 119 7.91 4.02 16.57
N GLN A 120 7.12 5.09 16.61
CA GLN A 120 5.90 5.14 17.41
C GLN A 120 4.77 5.76 16.61
N VAL A 121 3.54 5.38 16.95
CA VAL A 121 2.33 6.09 16.53
C VAL A 121 2.32 7.49 17.16
N VAL A 122 1.93 8.49 16.37
CA VAL A 122 1.67 9.85 16.82
C VAL A 122 0.20 9.93 17.24
N ARG A 123 -0.05 10.36 18.48
CA ARG A 123 -1.40 10.60 19.00
C ARG A 123 -1.84 12.02 18.75
#